data_AF-A0A1E3BGS7-F1
#
_entry.id   AF-A0A1E3BGS7-F1
#
_cell.length_a   1.000
_cell.length_b   1.000
_cell.length_c   1.000
_cell.angle_alpha   90.00
_cell.angle_beta   90.00
_cell.angle_gamma   90.00
#
_symmetry.space_group_name_H-M   'P 1'
#
loop_
_entity.id
_entity.type
_entity.pdbx_description
1 polymer ?
#
loop_
_entity_poly.entity_id
_entity_poly.type
_entity_poly.pdbx_seq_one_letter_code
_entity_poly.pdbx_strand_id
1 'polypeptide(L)'
;MHYSGELSHWNFSRMLERRLRSLGNSTGQDKSHDHVEGFFRATALQSSGSCVALAKAYFPPKHIAEFLTNAFLTFGETNYFYFHEATFREKLDFYYTNEHPLSINDAGWICTLLMTFAIGTQFAHMQTKPTPASASAVENTPDDQIGLELYRFSCRLIPDLITAASVETVQAFLLLGVYTLPIDTSGLAYIYYGLAIKMTIQNGMHRKQAI
;
A
#
# COMPACT_ATOMS: atom_id res chain seq x y z
N MET A 1 -5.21 -15.74 1.84
CA MET A 1 -6.65 -16.11 1.84
C MET A 1 -7.43 -14.87 1.40
N HIS A 2 -7.96 -14.83 0.18
CA HIS A 2 -8.70 -13.64 -0.32
C HIS A 2 -10.20 -13.75 -0.02
N TYR A 3 -10.79 -12.68 0.51
CA TYR A 3 -12.20 -12.61 0.87
C TYR A 3 -13.00 -11.98 -0.27
N SER A 4 -13.86 -12.76 -0.92
CA SER A 4 -14.75 -12.27 -1.98
C SER A 4 -16.08 -11.70 -1.48
N GLY A 5 -16.36 -11.74 -0.17
CA GLY A 5 -17.67 -11.38 0.35
C GLY A 5 -18.72 -12.47 0.09
N GLU A 6 -19.66 -12.62 1.03
CA GLU A 6 -20.74 -13.62 0.94
C GLU A 6 -21.63 -13.46 -0.30
N LEU A 7 -21.65 -12.26 -0.90
CA LEU A 7 -22.46 -11.89 -2.07
C LEU A 7 -21.66 -11.65 -3.36
N SER A 8 -20.42 -12.12 -3.48
CA SER A 8 -19.68 -11.94 -4.74
C SER A 8 -20.43 -12.54 -5.94
N HIS A 9 -20.34 -11.87 -7.10
CA HIS A 9 -20.77 -12.43 -8.38
C HIS A 9 -20.15 -13.81 -8.65
N TRP A 10 -18.95 -14.08 -8.11
CA TRP A 10 -18.34 -15.40 -8.16
C TRP A 10 -19.04 -16.44 -7.28
N ASN A 11 -19.40 -16.11 -6.04
CA ASN A 11 -20.21 -17.00 -5.19
C ASN A 11 -21.57 -17.28 -5.84
N PHE A 12 -22.19 -16.25 -6.42
CA PHE A 12 -23.41 -16.40 -7.19
C PHE A 12 -23.22 -17.29 -8.42
N SER A 13 -22.16 -17.08 -9.20
CA SER A 13 -21.84 -17.89 -10.39
C SER A 13 -21.58 -19.34 -10.01
N ARG A 14 -20.77 -19.62 -8.98
CA ARG A 14 -20.55 -20.98 -8.46
C ARG A 14 -21.82 -21.60 -7.90
N MET A 15 -22.68 -20.83 -7.24
CA MET A 15 -23.98 -21.30 -6.77
C MET A 15 -24.88 -21.70 -7.97
N LEU A 16 -24.91 -20.86 -9.00
CA LEU A 16 -25.67 -21.12 -10.22
C LEU A 16 -25.14 -22.35 -10.96
N GLU A 17 -23.81 -22.46 -11.10
CA GLU A 17 -23.13 -23.59 -11.73
C GLU A 17 -23.42 -24.90 -10.98
N ARG A 18 -23.35 -24.89 -9.63
CA ARG A 18 -23.73 -26.04 -8.80
C ARG A 18 -25.20 -26.41 -8.99
N ARG A 19 -26.10 -25.43 -9.07
CA ARG A 19 -27.53 -25.68 -9.34
C ARG A 19 -27.76 -26.26 -10.74
N LEU A 20 -27.11 -25.73 -11.77
CA LEU A 20 -27.18 -26.23 -13.14
C LEU A 20 -26.67 -27.67 -13.23
N ARG A 21 -25.54 -27.98 -12.58
CA ARG A 21 -25.03 -29.36 -12.47
C ARG A 21 -25.98 -30.29 -11.72
N SER A 22 -26.62 -29.83 -10.65
CA SER A 22 -27.63 -30.63 -9.93
C SER A 22 -28.90 -30.90 -10.76
N LEU A 23 -29.24 -29.99 -11.67
CA LEU A 23 -30.38 -30.14 -12.60
C LEU A 23 -30.02 -31.02 -13.80
N GLY A 24 -28.75 -31.04 -14.22
CA GLY A 24 -28.26 -31.82 -15.35
C GLY A 24 -27.91 -33.29 -15.06
N ASN A 25 -27.80 -33.68 -13.78
CA ASN A 25 -27.42 -35.04 -13.37
C ASN A 25 -28.51 -36.13 -13.55
N SER A 26 -29.55 -35.88 -14.35
CA SER A 26 -30.49 -36.93 -14.79
C SER A 26 -30.05 -37.67 -16.07
N THR A 27 -28.98 -37.25 -16.76
CA THR A 27 -28.49 -37.97 -17.95
C THR A 27 -26.99 -37.78 -18.19
N GLY A 28 -26.24 -38.87 -18.03
CA GLY A 28 -24.99 -39.13 -18.76
C GLY A 28 -23.72 -38.48 -18.23
N GLN A 29 -22.75 -39.33 -17.89
CA GLN A 29 -21.38 -38.97 -17.54
C GLN A 29 -20.72 -38.08 -18.60
N ASP A 30 -20.06 -37.00 -18.18
CA ASP A 30 -18.80 -36.60 -18.81
C ASP A 30 -17.85 -36.00 -17.78
N LYS A 31 -16.69 -36.64 -17.60
CA LYS A 31 -15.62 -36.20 -16.69
C LYS A 31 -14.66 -35.33 -17.49
N SER A 32 -15.04 -34.08 -17.76
CA SER A 32 -14.06 -33.06 -18.12
C SER A 32 -13.37 -32.58 -16.83
N HIS A 33 -12.05 -32.76 -16.78
CA HIS A 33 -11.19 -32.12 -15.79
C HIS A 33 -11.35 -30.60 -15.94
N ASP A 34 -12.20 -29.99 -15.10
CA ASP A 34 -12.23 -28.53 -14.96
C ASP A 34 -10.87 -28.10 -14.39
N HIS A 35 -10.03 -27.59 -15.28
CA HIS A 35 -9.06 -26.59 -14.87
C HIS A 35 -9.83 -25.51 -14.13
N VAL A 36 -9.65 -25.46 -12.82
CA VAL A 36 -10.12 -24.37 -11.97
C VAL A 36 -9.37 -23.12 -12.45
N GLU A 37 -9.92 -22.46 -13.48
CA GLU A 37 -9.50 -21.12 -13.86
C GLU A 37 -9.67 -20.27 -12.59
N GLY A 38 -8.53 -19.90 -12.03
CA GLY A 38 -8.45 -19.11 -10.82
C GLY A 38 -9.27 -17.85 -10.96
N PHE A 39 -9.82 -17.38 -9.84
CA PHE A 39 -10.51 -16.10 -9.66
C PHE A 39 -10.20 -15.09 -10.77
N PHE A 40 -11.24 -14.58 -11.45
CA PHE A 40 -11.14 -13.40 -12.32
C PHE A 40 -10.65 -12.21 -11.48
N ARG A 41 -9.34 -12.10 -11.33
CA ARG A 41 -8.67 -10.98 -10.70
C ARG A 41 -8.38 -9.99 -11.81
N ALA A 42 -8.49 -8.71 -11.51
CA ALA A 42 -8.04 -7.64 -12.39
C ALA A 42 -6.50 -7.62 -12.54
N THR A 43 -5.81 -8.76 -12.38
CA THR A 43 -4.38 -8.94 -12.57
C THR A 43 -3.95 -8.60 -13.98
N ALA A 44 -4.82 -8.77 -14.98
CA ALA A 44 -4.56 -8.33 -16.35
C ALA A 44 -4.51 -6.78 -16.50
N LEU A 45 -5.02 -6.02 -15.51
CA LEU A 45 -4.95 -4.56 -15.47
C LEU A 45 -3.74 -4.03 -14.70
N GLN A 46 -2.87 -4.91 -14.24
CA GLN A 46 -1.69 -4.55 -13.46
C GLN A 46 -0.65 -3.86 -14.32
N SER A 47 0.02 -2.86 -13.74
CA SER A 47 1.14 -2.21 -14.42
C SER A 47 2.31 -3.18 -14.57
N SER A 48 3.08 -3.04 -15.63
CA SER A 48 4.38 -3.72 -15.75
C SER A 48 5.26 -3.34 -14.55
N GLY A 49 6.12 -4.26 -14.09
CA GLY A 49 7.05 -4.03 -12.96
C GLY A 49 7.95 -2.78 -13.08
N SER A 50 8.03 -2.20 -14.28
CA SER A 50 8.64 -0.90 -14.57
C SER A 50 8.10 0.25 -13.70
N CYS A 51 6.79 0.30 -13.39
CA CYS A 51 6.23 1.38 -12.56
C CYS A 51 6.82 1.37 -11.14
N VAL A 52 6.89 0.17 -10.56
CA VAL A 52 7.46 -0.07 -9.23
C VAL A 52 8.95 0.23 -9.19
N ALA A 53 9.69 -0.14 -10.25
CA ALA A 53 11.10 0.20 -10.40
C ALA A 53 11.34 1.71 -10.52
N LEU A 54 10.51 2.42 -11.29
CA LEU A 54 10.58 3.88 -11.39
C LEU A 54 10.32 4.54 -10.03
N ALA A 55 9.32 4.08 -9.27
CA ALA A 55 9.06 4.62 -7.94
C ALA A 55 10.23 4.40 -6.97
N LYS A 56 10.86 3.21 -6.99
CA LYS A 56 12.08 2.93 -6.22
C LYS A 56 13.23 3.87 -6.60
N ALA A 57 13.37 4.25 -7.87
CA ALA A 57 14.46 5.13 -8.31
C ALA A 57 14.41 6.53 -7.68
N TYR A 58 13.28 6.93 -7.09
CA TYR A 58 13.12 8.18 -6.33
C TYR A 58 13.43 8.04 -4.84
N PHE A 59 13.92 6.88 -4.40
CA PHE A 59 14.41 6.72 -3.04
C PHE A 59 15.56 7.71 -2.81
N PRO A 60 15.54 8.48 -1.70
CA PRO A 60 16.65 9.35 -1.37
C PRO A 60 17.90 8.49 -1.03
N PRO A 61 19.10 9.07 -0.98
CA PRO A 61 20.28 8.38 -0.44
C PRO A 61 19.98 7.72 0.91
N LYS A 62 20.51 6.51 1.15
CA LYS A 62 20.16 5.67 2.31
C LYS A 62 20.21 6.42 3.65
N HIS A 63 21.25 7.21 3.89
CA HIS A 63 21.39 8.00 5.13
C HIS A 63 20.27 9.04 5.31
N ILE A 64 19.76 9.63 4.23
CA ILE A 64 18.62 10.57 4.27
C ILE A 64 17.33 9.78 4.53
N ALA A 65 17.17 8.62 3.92
CA ALA A 65 16.03 7.73 4.15
C ALA A 65 15.95 7.30 5.62
N GLU A 66 17.08 6.93 6.23
CA GLU A 66 17.18 6.59 7.64
C GLU A 66 16.85 7.79 8.54
N PHE A 67 17.35 8.99 8.21
CA PHE A 67 17.01 10.22 8.92
C PHE A 67 15.50 10.49 8.89
N LEU A 68 14.88 10.49 7.71
CA LEU A 68 13.44 10.73 7.55
C LEU A 68 12.60 9.64 8.22
N THR A 69 13.04 8.39 8.17
CA THR A 69 12.42 7.27 8.91
C THR A 69 12.44 7.55 10.40
N ASN A 70 13.58 7.95 10.96
CA ASN A 70 13.67 8.27 12.37
C ASN A 70 12.79 9.49 12.72
N ALA A 71 12.69 10.49 11.85
CA ALA A 71 11.84 11.66 12.08
C ALA A 71 10.36 11.24 12.15
N PHE A 72 9.93 10.38 11.23
CA PHE A 72 8.61 9.78 11.24
C PHE A 72 8.35 8.97 12.52
N LEU A 73 9.23 8.03 12.88
CA LEU A 73 9.04 7.16 14.04
C LEU A 73 8.99 7.97 15.35
N THR A 74 9.83 9.00 15.48
CA THR A 74 9.89 9.82 16.71
C THR A 74 8.71 10.78 16.84
N PHE A 75 8.27 11.40 15.74
CA PHE A 75 7.30 12.51 15.79
C PHE A 75 5.96 12.21 15.11
N GLY A 76 5.96 11.41 14.04
CA GLY A 76 4.77 11.01 13.29
C GLY A 76 4.05 9.79 13.87
N GLU A 77 4.79 8.83 14.44
CA GLU A 77 4.25 7.59 15.03
C GLU A 77 3.99 7.71 16.54
N THR A 78 3.33 8.79 16.97
CA THR A 78 3.08 9.02 18.42
C THR A 78 1.93 8.19 18.98
N ASN A 79 0.86 7.97 18.20
CA ASN A 79 -0.37 7.35 18.69
C ASN A 79 -0.89 6.18 17.82
N TYR A 80 -0.27 5.91 16.68
CA TYR A 80 -0.77 4.95 15.70
C TYR A 80 0.35 4.08 15.18
N PHE A 81 0.22 2.75 15.33
CA PHE A 81 1.19 1.78 14.85
C PHE A 81 0.83 1.33 13.42
N TYR A 82 1.55 1.81 12.41
CA TYR A 82 1.26 1.50 11.00
C TYR A 82 1.96 0.23 10.53
N PHE A 83 3.18 -0.02 11.03
CA PHE A 83 4.00 -1.18 10.70
C PHE A 83 4.93 -1.52 11.86
N HIS A 84 5.47 -2.73 11.86
CA HIS A 84 6.48 -3.13 12.83
C HIS A 84 7.85 -2.58 12.41
N GLU A 85 8.49 -1.78 13.28
CA GLU A 85 9.74 -1.07 12.96
C GLU A 85 10.86 -1.99 12.47
N ALA A 86 11.11 -3.12 13.15
CA ALA A 86 12.20 -4.02 12.75
C ALA A 86 11.98 -4.57 11.34
N THR A 87 10.74 -4.93 11.02
CA THR A 87 10.36 -5.43 9.68
C THR A 87 10.48 -4.34 8.64
N PHE A 88 10.11 -3.10 8.99
CA PHE A 88 10.28 -1.96 8.11
C PHE A 88 11.76 -1.70 7.79
N ARG A 89 12.64 -1.73 8.80
CA ARG A 89 14.09 -1.53 8.60
C ARG A 89 14.73 -2.64 7.78
N GLU A 90 14.34 -3.90 8.00
CA GLU A 90 14.78 -5.02 7.15
C GLU A 90 14.36 -4.81 5.69
N LYS A 91 13.15 -4.31 5.44
CA LYS A 91 12.66 -4.02 4.09
C LYS A 91 13.36 -2.81 3.47
N LEU A 92 13.63 -1.77 4.24
CA LEU A 92 14.44 -0.63 3.83
C LEU A 92 15.80 -1.15 3.32
N ASP A 93 16.53 -1.90 4.13
CA ASP A 93 17.83 -2.47 3.75
C ASP A 93 17.72 -3.35 2.50
N PHE A 94 16.72 -4.22 2.45
CA PHE A 94 16.47 -5.08 1.30
C PHE A 94 16.33 -4.27 0.00
N TYR A 95 15.51 -3.22 -0.02
CA TYR A 95 15.30 -2.45 -1.26
C TYR A 95 16.50 -1.57 -1.62
N TYR A 96 17.34 -1.14 -0.66
CA TYR A 96 18.58 -0.41 -0.96
C TYR A 96 19.72 -1.30 -1.46
N THR A 97 19.80 -2.55 -0.99
CA THR A 97 20.90 -3.47 -1.34
C THR A 97 20.58 -4.37 -2.52
N ASN A 98 19.31 -4.67 -2.76
CA ASN A 98 18.92 -5.66 -3.75
C ASN A 98 18.65 -5.06 -5.14
N GLU A 99 19.25 -5.66 -6.17
CA GLU A 99 19.06 -5.35 -7.59
C GLU A 99 18.09 -6.31 -8.30
N HIS A 100 17.40 -7.19 -7.58
CA HIS A 100 16.43 -8.09 -8.20
C HIS A 100 15.31 -7.34 -8.94
N PRO A 101 14.81 -7.93 -10.05
CA PRO A 101 13.68 -7.37 -10.78
C PRO A 101 12.47 -7.21 -9.86
N LEU A 102 11.97 -5.97 -9.76
CA LEU A 102 10.81 -5.67 -8.94
C LEU A 102 9.52 -6.12 -9.62
N SER A 103 8.62 -6.63 -8.81
CA SER A 103 7.29 -7.08 -9.21
C SER A 103 6.21 -6.17 -8.64
N ILE A 104 4.97 -6.38 -9.07
CA ILE A 104 3.84 -5.65 -8.50
C ILE A 104 3.63 -5.90 -6.99
N ASN A 105 4.06 -7.06 -6.49
CA ASN A 105 3.93 -7.39 -5.07
C ASN A 105 4.82 -6.48 -4.21
N ASP A 106 5.84 -5.85 -4.80
CA ASP A 106 6.72 -4.91 -4.11
C ASP A 106 6.11 -3.50 -3.98
N ALA A 107 5.04 -3.20 -4.72
CA ALA A 107 4.41 -1.87 -4.74
C ALA A 107 3.95 -1.42 -3.34
N GLY A 108 3.41 -2.35 -2.54
CA GLY A 108 2.97 -2.06 -1.17
C GLY A 108 4.11 -1.58 -0.28
N TRP A 109 5.22 -2.30 -0.27
CA TRP A 109 6.41 -1.93 0.51
C TRP A 109 7.08 -0.67 -0.01
N ILE A 110 7.24 -0.53 -1.33
CA ILE A 110 7.86 0.66 -1.93
C ILE A 110 7.04 1.92 -1.66
N CYS A 111 5.71 1.85 -1.77
CA CYS A 111 4.84 2.97 -1.42
C CYS A 111 4.91 3.28 0.08
N THR A 112 4.92 2.26 0.94
CA THR A 112 5.07 2.42 2.39
C THR A 112 6.37 3.15 2.76
N LEU A 113 7.49 2.78 2.11
CA LEU A 113 8.78 3.44 2.30
C LEU A 113 8.75 4.90 1.83
N LEU A 114 8.31 5.16 0.59
CA LEU A 114 8.20 6.52 0.05
C LEU A 114 7.31 7.42 0.92
N MET A 115 6.16 6.91 1.38
CA MET A 115 5.26 7.68 2.22
C MET A 115 5.81 7.92 3.62
N THR A 116 6.55 6.96 4.18
CA THR A 116 7.27 7.17 5.44
C THR A 116 8.29 8.29 5.30
N PHE A 117 9.04 8.33 4.19
CA PHE A 117 9.97 9.43 3.91
C PHE A 117 9.25 10.76 3.72
N ALA A 118 8.14 10.78 2.97
CA ALA A 118 7.35 11.98 2.72
C ALA A 118 6.75 12.57 4.00
N ILE A 119 6.25 11.73 4.91
CA ILE A 119 5.77 12.20 6.22
C ILE A 119 6.97 12.63 7.07
N GLY A 120 8.09 11.91 7.00
CA GLY A 120 9.33 12.29 7.68
C GLY A 120 9.80 13.70 7.33
N THR A 121 9.60 14.19 6.10
CA THR A 121 9.98 15.56 5.74
C THR A 121 9.15 16.60 6.50
N GLN A 122 7.88 16.31 6.82
CA GLN A 122 7.02 17.19 7.62
C GLN A 122 7.56 17.40 9.05
N PHE A 123 8.43 16.49 9.54
CA PHE A 123 9.02 16.54 10.88
C PHE A 123 10.55 16.72 10.86
N ALA A 124 11.18 16.87 9.69
CA ALA A 124 12.64 16.95 9.55
C ALA A 124 13.25 18.09 10.39
N HIS A 125 12.57 19.23 10.44
CA HIS A 125 12.96 20.39 11.25
C HIS A 125 12.95 20.14 12.77
N MET A 126 12.22 19.12 13.24
CA MET A 126 12.16 18.77 14.67
C MET A 126 13.35 17.90 15.10
N GLN A 127 14.02 17.21 14.17
CA GLN A 127 15.25 16.46 14.46
C GLN A 127 16.51 17.32 14.41
N THR A 128 16.50 18.42 13.66
CA THR A 128 17.63 19.33 13.56
C THR A 128 17.63 20.32 14.72
N LYS A 129 18.80 20.57 15.34
CA LYS A 129 18.90 21.59 16.40
C LYS A 129 18.53 22.96 15.79
N PRO A 130 17.74 23.80 16.49
CA PRO A 130 17.35 25.09 15.96
C PRO A 130 18.58 25.96 15.72
N THR A 131 18.91 26.21 14.45
CA THR A 131 19.82 27.28 14.06
C THR A 131 19.07 28.62 14.09
N PRO A 132 19.64 29.69 14.65
CA PRO A 132 18.95 30.98 14.86
C PRO A 132 18.55 31.73 13.56
N ALA A 133 18.82 31.17 12.38
CA ALA A 133 18.49 31.77 11.08
C ALA A 133 17.17 31.27 10.46
N SER A 134 16.51 30.27 11.06
CA SER A 134 15.36 29.58 10.43
C SER A 134 13.99 30.20 10.77
N ALA A 135 13.95 31.34 11.46
CA ALA A 135 12.70 31.96 11.95
C ALA A 135 11.89 32.72 10.88
N SER A 136 12.24 32.62 9.60
CA SER A 136 11.57 33.35 8.52
C SER A 136 11.42 32.51 7.25
N ALA A 137 10.43 31.64 7.19
CA ALA A 137 9.77 31.24 5.93
C ALA A 137 8.54 30.38 6.27
N VAL A 138 7.36 31.00 6.26
CA VAL A 138 6.07 30.30 6.43
C VAL A 138 5.53 29.79 5.08
N GLU A 139 6.26 29.95 3.97
CA GLU A 139 5.80 29.48 2.66
C GLU A 139 6.94 28.84 1.87
N ASN A 140 6.80 27.52 1.62
CA ASN A 140 7.61 26.68 0.75
C ASN A 140 9.06 26.47 1.21
N THR A 141 9.24 25.68 2.26
CA THR A 141 10.57 25.17 2.59
C THR A 141 10.99 24.09 1.57
N PRO A 142 12.29 23.92 1.27
CA PRO A 142 12.76 22.88 0.36
C PRO A 142 12.30 21.46 0.79
N ASP A 143 12.11 21.24 2.08
CA ASP A 143 11.63 19.97 2.65
C ASP A 143 10.17 19.68 2.25
N ASP A 144 9.32 20.71 2.11
CA ASP A 144 7.93 20.58 1.65
C ASP A 144 7.87 20.12 0.19
N GLN A 145 8.79 20.62 -0.65
CA GLN A 145 8.89 20.23 -2.05
C GLN A 145 9.32 18.76 -2.21
N ILE A 146 10.29 18.32 -1.42
CA ILE A 146 10.76 16.92 -1.41
C ILE A 146 9.63 15.98 -0.98
N GLY A 147 8.93 16.31 0.10
CA GLY A 147 7.78 15.54 0.57
C GLY A 147 6.69 15.40 -0.50
N LEU A 148 6.39 16.50 -1.20
CA LEU A 148 5.39 16.51 -2.27
C LEU A 148 5.80 15.65 -3.47
N GLU A 149 7.08 15.65 -3.85
CA GLU A 149 7.59 14.80 -4.93
C GLU A 149 7.49 13.32 -4.56
N LEU A 150 7.94 12.94 -3.35
CA LEU A 150 7.80 11.58 -2.82
C LEU A 150 6.34 11.12 -2.83
N TYR A 151 5.42 11.95 -2.36
CA TYR A 151 3.97 11.69 -2.42
C TYR A 151 3.48 11.47 -3.85
N ARG A 152 3.89 12.30 -4.81
CA ARG A 152 3.49 12.17 -6.23
C ARG A 152 3.96 10.84 -6.83
N PHE A 153 5.14 10.36 -6.46
CA PHE A 153 5.62 9.04 -6.92
C PHE A 153 4.86 7.90 -6.26
N SER A 154 4.55 7.99 -4.97
CA SER A 154 3.68 7.04 -4.28
C SER A 154 2.30 6.92 -4.95
N CYS A 155 1.72 8.04 -5.38
CA CYS A 155 0.43 8.05 -6.06
C CYS A 155 0.41 7.25 -7.38
N ARG A 156 1.56 7.12 -8.06
CA ARG A 156 1.67 6.31 -9.29
C ARG A 156 1.48 4.82 -9.04
N LEU A 157 1.71 4.37 -7.80
CA LEU A 157 1.55 2.98 -7.39
C LEU A 157 0.10 2.63 -7.02
N ILE A 158 -0.80 3.61 -6.87
CA ILE A 158 -2.19 3.38 -6.43
C ILE A 158 -2.93 2.30 -7.25
N PRO A 159 -2.87 2.27 -8.60
CA PRO A 159 -3.52 1.22 -9.38
C PRO A 159 -3.00 -0.18 -9.00
N ASP A 160 -1.70 -0.30 -8.78
CA ASP A 160 -1.05 -1.53 -8.39
C ASP A 160 -1.40 -1.93 -6.96
N LEU A 161 -1.48 -0.98 -6.03
CA LEU A 161 -1.93 -1.21 -4.65
C LEU A 161 -3.37 -1.76 -4.61
N ILE A 162 -4.29 -1.17 -5.39
CA ILE A 162 -5.70 -1.60 -5.44
C ILE A 162 -5.82 -3.04 -5.96
N THR A 163 -4.99 -3.44 -6.92
CA THR A 163 -5.05 -4.78 -7.50
C THR A 163 -4.31 -5.83 -6.68
N ALA A 164 -3.18 -5.46 -6.04
CA ALA A 164 -2.37 -6.34 -5.21
C ALA A 164 -3.06 -6.70 -3.88
N ALA A 165 -3.82 -5.77 -3.29
CA ALA A 165 -4.66 -5.98 -2.13
C ALA A 165 -4.02 -6.92 -1.08
N SER A 166 -2.92 -6.47 -0.47
CA SER A 166 -2.16 -7.15 0.59
C SER A 166 -2.15 -6.33 1.89
N VAL A 167 -1.57 -6.85 2.97
CA VAL A 167 -1.41 -6.09 4.23
C VAL A 167 -0.62 -4.81 3.99
N GLU A 168 0.44 -4.87 3.20
CA GLU A 168 1.28 -3.73 2.84
C GLU A 168 0.50 -2.67 2.06
N THR A 169 -0.46 -3.06 1.23
CA THR A 169 -1.33 -2.09 0.53
C THR A 169 -2.22 -1.34 1.52
N VAL A 170 -2.66 -1.98 2.61
CA VAL A 170 -3.38 -1.30 3.69
C VAL A 170 -2.48 -0.26 4.35
N GLN A 171 -1.24 -0.65 4.69
CA GLN A 171 -0.25 0.25 5.31
C GLN A 171 0.06 1.45 4.42
N ALA A 172 0.29 1.21 3.12
CA ALA A 172 0.52 2.28 2.14
C ALA A 172 -0.65 3.27 2.08
N PHE A 173 -1.91 2.79 2.04
CA PHE A 173 -3.08 3.68 2.03
C PHE A 173 -3.28 4.42 3.35
N LEU A 174 -2.96 3.82 4.50
CA LEU A 174 -2.97 4.52 5.77
C LEU A 174 -1.97 5.68 5.75
N LEU A 175 -0.74 5.44 5.32
CA LEU A 175 0.30 6.49 5.25
C LEU A 175 -0.01 7.57 4.21
N LEU A 176 -0.60 7.22 3.06
CA LEU A 176 -1.13 8.20 2.10
C LEU A 176 -2.16 9.13 2.76
N GLY A 177 -3.07 8.57 3.56
CA GLY A 177 -4.04 9.36 4.32
C GLY A 177 -3.39 10.23 5.40
N VAL A 178 -2.40 9.71 6.13
CA VAL A 178 -1.67 10.48 7.16
C VAL A 178 -0.96 11.67 6.56
N TYR A 179 -0.29 11.49 5.42
CA TYR A 179 0.41 12.59 4.75
C TYR A 179 -0.55 13.72 4.32
N THR A 180 -1.76 13.38 3.87
CA THR A 180 -2.74 14.37 3.39
C THR A 180 -3.62 14.95 4.50
N LEU A 181 -3.67 14.35 5.70
CA LEU A 181 -4.44 14.87 6.83
C LEU A 181 -4.23 16.37 7.10
N PRO A 182 -2.99 16.88 7.26
CA PRO A 182 -2.76 18.30 7.52
C PRO A 182 -3.04 19.22 6.32
N ILE A 183 -3.20 18.65 5.11
CA ILE A 183 -3.37 19.39 3.86
C ILE A 183 -4.86 19.49 3.50
N ASP A 184 -5.58 18.37 3.54
CA ASP A 184 -6.99 18.24 3.13
C ASP A 184 -7.64 17.03 3.81
N THR A 185 -8.06 17.21 5.07
CA THR A 185 -8.65 16.15 5.89
C THR A 185 -9.95 15.59 5.31
N SER A 186 -10.86 16.46 4.85
CA SER A 186 -12.19 16.03 4.37
C SER A 186 -12.18 15.44 2.96
N GLY A 187 -11.15 15.72 2.16
CA GLY A 187 -11.02 15.19 0.80
C GLY A 187 -10.14 13.96 0.74
N LEU A 188 -8.86 14.13 0.38
CA LEU A 188 -7.98 13.02 0.03
C LEU A 188 -7.72 12.05 1.19
N ALA A 189 -7.58 12.55 2.42
CA ALA A 189 -7.26 11.69 3.56
C ALA A 189 -8.35 10.61 3.78
N TYR A 190 -9.63 11.01 3.76
CA TYR A 190 -10.75 10.07 3.91
C TYR A 190 -10.91 9.12 2.73
N ILE A 191 -10.55 9.55 1.51
CA ILE A 191 -10.52 8.64 0.35
C ILE A 191 -9.48 7.53 0.58
N TYR A 192 -8.27 7.89 1.02
CA TYR A 192 -7.23 6.91 1.28
C TYR A 192 -7.57 5.99 2.45
N TYR A 193 -8.15 6.49 3.53
CA TYR A 193 -8.63 5.64 4.62
C TYR A 193 -9.78 4.72 4.19
N GLY A 194 -10.70 5.20 3.35
CA GLY A 194 -11.73 4.35 2.75
C GLY A 194 -11.14 3.23 1.90
N LEU A 195 -10.08 3.51 1.13
CA LEU A 195 -9.33 2.51 0.38
C LEU A 195 -8.62 1.52 1.31
N ALA A 196 -7.98 1.99 2.39
CA ALA A 196 -7.36 1.12 3.39
C ALA A 196 -8.37 0.16 4.03
N ILE A 197 -9.56 0.64 4.40
CA ILE A 197 -10.66 -0.19 4.92
C ILE A 197 -11.10 -1.22 3.88
N LYS A 198 -11.26 -0.81 2.62
CA LYS A 198 -11.61 -1.73 1.52
C LYS A 198 -10.55 -2.82 1.35
N MET A 199 -9.27 -2.47 1.34
CA MET A 199 -8.17 -3.43 1.26
C MET A 199 -8.16 -4.37 2.47
N THR A 200 -8.41 -3.86 3.67
CA THR A 200 -8.50 -4.63 4.92
C THR A 200 -9.61 -5.69 4.84
N ILE A 201 -10.79 -5.31 4.31
CA ILE A 201 -11.91 -6.22 4.10
C ILE A 201 -11.56 -7.28 3.04
N GLN A 202 -10.99 -6.87 1.91
CA GLN A 202 -10.58 -7.79 0.83
C GLN A 202 -9.52 -8.80 1.27
N ASN A 203 -8.61 -8.40 2.17
CA ASN A 203 -7.63 -9.27 2.80
C ASN A 203 -8.22 -10.16 3.90
N GLY A 204 -9.48 -9.95 4.30
CA GLY A 204 -10.11 -10.72 5.37
C GLY A 204 -9.56 -10.42 6.76
N MET A 205 -8.86 -9.30 6.96
CA MET A 205 -8.21 -8.92 8.23
C MET A 205 -9.20 -8.65 9.36
N HIS A 206 -10.49 -8.43 9.04
CA HIS A 206 -11.58 -8.28 10.00
C HIS A 206 -12.00 -9.60 10.65
N ARG A 207 -11.58 -10.75 10.09
CA ARG A 207 -11.93 -12.06 10.63
C ARG A 207 -11.01 -12.34 11.82
N LYS A 208 -11.58 -12.73 12.96
CA LYS A 208 -10.79 -13.35 14.02
C LYS A 208 -10.12 -14.60 13.42
N GLN A 209 -8.80 -14.60 13.39
CA GLN A 209 -8.08 -15.87 13.28
C GLN A 209 -8.47 -16.66 14.52
N ALA A 210 -9.05 -17.84 14.34
CA ALA A 210 -9.13 -18.81 15.43
C ALA A 210 -7.68 -19.13 15.80
N ILE A 211 -7.23 -18.56 16.92
CA ILE A 211 -6.01 -18.98 17.62
C ILE A 211 -6.32 -20.31 18.27
#